data_AF-A0A7K0BRH9-F1
#
_entry.id   AF-A0A7K0BRH9-F1
#
_cell.length_a   1.000
_cell.length_b   1.000
_cell.length_c   1.000
_cell.angle_alpha   90.00
_cell.angle_beta   90.00
_cell.angle_gamma   90.00
#
_symmetry.space_group_name_H-M   'P 1'
#
loop_
_entity.id
_entity.type
_entity.pdbx_description
1 polymer ?
#
loop_
_entity_poly.entity_id
_entity_poly.type
_entity_poly.pdbx_seq_one_letter_code
_entity_poly.pdbx_strand_id
1 'polypeptide(L)'
;MSDNEAPAQPPAPGRRSIGVRTAIVIAVATVVALSAAIITLANGYDIGAGLGVRPFAAKVSLRGTVTMPEYSEPTGENWVRVPVDGCVGIGGFDDMAEGTAVTVYDPSSKVIAVGNLGAGVDAGTTCSWPLTITGVPDLPFYQIEVSHRGKVTVQRADIGSIRLTLG
;
A
#
# COMPACT_ATOMS: atom_id res chain seq x y z
N MET A 1 41.56 -34.52 -61.91
CA MET A 1 40.87 -33.22 -61.86
C MET A 1 41.22 -32.64 -60.51
N SER A 2 42.29 -31.86 -60.34
CA SER A 2 42.54 -30.51 -60.92
C SER A 2 41.36 -29.61 -60.56
N ASP A 3 41.52 -28.56 -59.75
CA ASP A 3 42.44 -27.47 -60.04
C ASP A 3 43.22 -26.92 -58.82
N ASN A 4 44.49 -26.58 -59.08
CA ASN A 4 45.38 -25.76 -58.25
C ASN A 4 45.34 -24.34 -58.82
N GLU A 5 44.96 -23.34 -58.01
CA GLU A 5 45.30 -21.92 -58.26
C GLU A 5 46.23 -21.47 -57.12
N ALA A 6 47.37 -20.89 -57.50
CA ALA A 6 48.50 -20.53 -56.63
C ALA A 6 48.44 -19.03 -56.22
N PRO A 7 49.40 -18.49 -55.43
CA PRO A 7 49.10 -17.70 -54.23
C PRO A 7 49.29 -16.18 -54.39
N ALA A 8 48.64 -15.40 -53.53
CA ALA A 8 48.93 -13.98 -53.35
C ALA A 8 50.02 -13.77 -52.27
N GLN A 9 51.09 -13.02 -52.60
CA GLN A 9 52.14 -12.62 -51.68
C GLN A 9 51.89 -11.23 -51.02
N PRO A 10 52.46 -10.97 -49.83
CA PRO A 10 52.02 -9.92 -48.90
C PRO A 10 52.87 -8.64 -48.95
N PRO A 11 52.34 -7.48 -48.51
CA PRO A 11 53.19 -6.36 -48.07
C PRO A 11 53.64 -6.50 -46.61
N ALA A 12 54.90 -6.17 -46.37
CA ALA A 12 55.67 -6.28 -45.12
C ALA A 12 55.52 -5.04 -44.19
N PRO A 13 56.04 -5.06 -42.94
CA PRO A 13 55.51 -4.30 -41.80
C PRO A 13 56.14 -2.92 -41.55
N GLY A 14 55.35 -2.01 -40.96
CA GLY A 14 55.77 -0.69 -40.47
C GLY A 14 55.82 -0.59 -38.94
N ARG A 15 56.89 0.03 -38.43
CA ARG A 15 57.43 0.01 -37.06
C ARG A 15 57.33 1.40 -36.41
N ARG A 16 57.20 1.48 -35.07
CA ARG A 16 57.83 2.45 -34.10
C ARG A 16 56.90 2.80 -32.92
N SER A 17 57.32 3.14 -31.70
CA SER A 17 58.51 2.88 -30.86
C SER A 17 58.35 3.65 -29.51
N ILE A 18 58.57 2.95 -28.39
CA ILE A 18 59.35 3.32 -27.17
C ILE A 18 59.02 4.60 -26.37
N GLY A 19 58.83 4.42 -25.05
CA GLY A 19 59.09 5.43 -24.02
C GLY A 19 58.99 4.88 -22.58
N VAL A 20 60.11 4.42 -22.01
CA VAL A 20 60.27 4.00 -20.59
C VAL A 20 60.60 5.23 -19.73
N ARG A 21 59.86 5.51 -18.65
CA ARG A 21 60.34 6.26 -17.44
C ARG A 21 59.59 5.86 -16.15
N THR A 22 60.23 4.98 -15.38
CA THR A 22 60.41 5.01 -13.90
C THR A 22 59.36 5.69 -12.99
N ALA A 23 58.77 4.94 -12.05
CA ALA A 23 59.01 5.09 -10.60
C ALA A 23 58.17 4.09 -9.78
N ILE A 24 58.83 3.40 -8.85
CA ILE A 24 58.28 2.47 -7.85
C ILE A 24 57.81 3.27 -6.64
N VAL A 25 56.59 3.03 -6.14
CA VAL A 25 56.30 3.05 -4.69
C VAL A 25 55.29 1.94 -4.37
N ILE A 26 55.76 0.91 -3.68
CA ILE A 26 54.95 -0.12 -3.00
C ILE A 26 54.70 0.40 -1.58
N ALA A 27 53.45 0.43 -1.13
CA ALA A 27 53.16 0.32 0.31
C ALA A 27 51.84 -0.43 0.52
N VAL A 28 51.97 -1.50 1.28
CA VAL A 28 51.00 -2.55 1.60
C VAL A 28 50.54 -2.38 3.05
N ALA A 29 49.35 -2.91 3.36
CA ALA A 29 48.89 -3.42 4.67
C ALA A 29 48.13 -2.50 5.67
N THR A 30 46.82 -2.80 5.80
CA THR A 30 46.03 -3.21 7.00
C THR A 30 46.19 -2.52 8.37
N VAL A 31 45.07 -2.37 9.10
CA VAL A 31 44.80 -2.67 10.55
C VAL A 31 43.56 -1.86 10.99
N VAL A 32 42.38 -2.48 11.21
CA VAL A 32 41.78 -2.99 12.47
C VAL A 32 41.56 -1.93 13.58
N ALA A 33 40.27 -1.63 13.79
CA ALA A 33 39.50 -1.32 15.01
C ALA A 33 40.03 -0.39 16.15
N LEU A 34 39.06 0.35 16.72
CA LEU A 34 38.97 1.02 18.05
C LEU A 34 39.47 2.47 18.16
N SER A 35 38.54 3.42 18.35
CA SER A 35 38.32 4.10 19.65
C SER A 35 37.27 5.21 19.56
N ALA A 36 36.63 5.46 20.70
CA ALA A 36 35.49 6.32 20.95
C ALA A 36 35.76 7.84 20.87
N ALA A 37 34.65 8.59 20.96
CA ALA A 37 34.51 9.99 21.36
C ALA A 37 35.05 11.07 20.41
N ILE A 38 34.11 11.75 19.75
CA ILE A 38 34.30 13.13 19.31
C ILE A 38 33.26 13.97 20.07
N ILE A 39 33.70 14.59 21.16
CA ILE A 39 33.06 15.79 21.70
C ILE A 39 33.60 16.93 20.83
N THR A 40 32.73 17.60 20.07
CA THR A 40 33.05 18.91 19.49
C THR A 40 31.91 19.88 19.76
N LEU A 41 32.31 20.99 20.34
CA LEU A 41 31.51 22.07 20.91
C LEU A 41 30.81 22.89 19.83
N ALA A 42 29.62 23.38 20.20
CA ALA A 42 28.97 24.60 19.71
C ALA A 42 28.93 24.80 18.19
N ASN A 43 27.89 24.27 17.57
CA ASN A 43 26.91 24.99 16.73
C ASN A 43 26.00 23.91 16.12
N GLY A 44 24.73 23.86 16.54
CA GLY A 44 23.79 22.75 16.33
C GLY A 44 23.64 22.29 14.89
N TYR A 45 24.45 21.30 14.49
CA TYR A 45 24.25 20.50 13.29
C TYR A 45 23.90 19.08 13.75
N ASP A 46 22.60 18.76 13.70
CA ASP A 46 22.08 17.42 13.93
C ASP A 46 22.67 16.45 12.90
N ILE A 47 23.75 15.76 13.26
CA ILE A 47 24.19 14.53 12.57
C ILE A 47 23.42 13.33 13.14
N GLY A 48 22.09 13.40 13.05
CA GLY A 48 21.16 12.30 13.25
C GLY A 48 20.87 11.53 11.96
N ALA A 49 21.80 11.50 11.00
CA ALA A 49 21.68 10.72 9.77
C ALA A 49 22.47 9.42 9.93
N GLY A 50 21.83 8.35 10.40
CA GLY A 50 22.53 7.07 10.50
C GLY A 50 21.70 5.84 10.83
N LEU A 51 20.52 6.00 11.44
CA LEU A 51 19.57 4.91 11.63
C LEU A 51 18.18 5.44 11.34
N GLY A 52 17.83 5.50 10.05
CA GLY A 52 16.51 5.91 9.57
C GLY A 52 15.44 4.90 9.96
N VAL A 53 15.08 4.84 11.24
CA VAL A 53 13.82 4.28 11.68
C VAL A 53 12.75 5.21 11.11
N ARG A 54 12.24 4.89 9.92
CA ARG A 54 11.06 5.56 9.38
C ARG A 54 9.98 5.40 10.45
N PRO A 55 9.41 6.49 10.99
CA PRO A 55 8.29 6.35 11.89
C PRO A 55 7.21 5.57 11.15
N PHE A 56 6.88 4.38 11.64
CA PHE A 56 5.71 3.66 11.14
C PHE A 56 4.53 4.60 11.36
N ALA A 57 3.86 4.99 10.28
CA ALA A 57 2.65 5.79 10.37
C ALA A 57 1.72 5.12 11.37
N ALA A 58 1.22 5.89 12.34
CA ALA A 58 0.29 5.38 13.35
C ALA A 58 -0.86 4.63 12.66
N LYS A 59 -1.31 3.55 13.27
CA LYS A 59 -2.38 2.71 12.73
C LYS A 59 -3.60 2.77 13.62
N VAL A 60 -4.77 2.77 13.01
CA VAL A 60 -6.07 2.83 13.66
C VAL A 60 -6.96 1.68 13.20
N SER A 61 -8.06 1.48 13.92
CA SER A 61 -9.13 0.57 13.51
C SER A 61 -10.31 1.38 13.02
N LEU A 62 -10.75 1.08 11.79
CA LEU A 62 -12.01 1.52 11.24
C LEU A 62 -13.11 0.63 11.78
N ARG A 63 -14.14 1.23 12.37
CA ARG A 63 -15.30 0.51 12.94
C ARG A 63 -16.58 1.26 12.61
N GLY A 64 -17.64 0.51 12.37
CA GLY A 64 -18.96 1.10 12.18
C GLY A 64 -20.00 0.10 11.71
N THR A 65 -21.08 0.66 11.19
CA THR A 65 -22.23 -0.09 10.69
C THR A 65 -22.68 0.51 9.36
N VAL A 66 -23.01 -0.36 8.42
CA VAL A 66 -23.71 -0.02 7.18
C VAL A 66 -25.16 -0.46 7.35
N THR A 67 -26.11 0.45 7.21
CA THR A 67 -27.53 0.19 7.43
C THR A 67 -28.30 0.44 6.15
N MET A 68 -29.32 -0.37 5.91
CA MET A 68 -30.25 -0.09 4.83
C MET A 68 -31.13 1.11 5.12
N PRO A 69 -31.60 1.82 4.06
CA PRO A 69 -32.63 2.81 4.25
C PRO A 69 -33.85 2.14 4.86
N GLU A 70 -34.49 2.87 5.78
CA GLU A 70 -35.71 2.42 6.42
C GLU A 70 -36.76 2.11 5.36
N TYR A 71 -37.50 1.03 5.60
CA TYR A 71 -38.64 0.62 4.80
C TYR A 71 -39.57 1.82 4.50
N SER A 72 -39.86 2.06 3.22
CA SER A 72 -40.96 2.94 2.84
C SER A 72 -41.80 2.27 1.76
N GLU A 73 -43.08 2.08 2.05
CA GLU A 73 -44.07 1.72 1.03
C GLU A 73 -44.00 2.74 -0.13
N PRO A 74 -44.01 2.31 -1.41
CA PRO A 74 -44.46 1.02 -1.92
C PRO A 74 -43.35 0.12 -2.52
N THR A 75 -42.08 0.33 -2.18
CA THR A 75 -40.94 -0.24 -2.95
C THR A 75 -40.65 -1.72 -2.73
N GLY A 76 -41.39 -2.39 -1.84
CA GLY A 76 -41.13 -3.78 -1.44
C GLY A 76 -39.92 -3.91 -0.50
N GLU A 77 -39.75 -5.08 0.10
CA GLU A 77 -38.56 -5.36 0.90
C GLU A 77 -37.30 -5.24 0.02
N ASN A 78 -36.32 -4.48 0.49
CA ASN A 78 -35.00 -4.35 -0.14
C ASN A 78 -33.98 -5.33 0.46
N TRP A 79 -34.41 -6.18 1.39
CA TRP A 79 -33.63 -7.26 2.01
C TRP A 79 -34.51 -8.45 2.35
N VAL A 80 -33.89 -9.61 2.55
CA VAL A 80 -34.56 -10.81 3.07
C VAL A 80 -33.76 -11.41 4.22
N ARG A 81 -34.47 -11.99 5.19
CA ARG A 81 -33.86 -12.73 6.30
C ARG A 81 -33.35 -14.10 5.83
N VAL A 82 -32.09 -14.41 6.14
CA VAL A 82 -31.43 -15.69 5.87
C VAL A 82 -31.04 -16.35 7.20
N PRO A 83 -31.34 -17.63 7.44
CA PRO A 83 -31.14 -18.27 8.75
C PRO A 83 -29.69 -18.27 9.29
N VAL A 84 -28.68 -18.12 8.43
CA VAL A 84 -27.26 -18.20 8.78
C VAL A 84 -26.53 -16.86 8.66
N ASP A 85 -26.75 -16.13 7.57
CA ASP A 85 -26.05 -14.86 7.28
C ASP A 85 -26.82 -13.62 7.78
N GLY A 86 -27.91 -13.85 8.52
CA GLY A 86 -28.77 -12.83 9.09
C GLY A 86 -29.71 -12.20 8.07
N CYS A 87 -29.29 -11.12 7.41
CA CYS A 87 -30.05 -10.45 6.36
C CYS A 87 -29.15 -10.12 5.17
N VAL A 88 -29.74 -10.25 3.97
CA VAL A 88 -29.07 -9.97 2.69
C VAL A 88 -29.94 -9.02 1.89
N GLY A 89 -29.33 -8.09 1.17
CA GLY A 89 -30.05 -7.17 0.30
C GLY A 89 -30.63 -7.90 -0.92
N ILE A 90 -31.72 -7.36 -1.47
CA ILE A 90 -32.39 -7.86 -2.67
C ILE A 90 -32.80 -6.69 -3.57
N GLY A 91 -33.19 -7.01 -4.81
CA GLY A 91 -33.56 -6.02 -5.80
C GLY A 91 -32.36 -5.14 -6.15
N GLY A 92 -32.45 -3.85 -5.83
CA GLY A 92 -31.38 -2.89 -6.07
C GLY A 92 -30.23 -2.95 -5.07
N PHE A 93 -30.20 -3.92 -4.14
CA PHE A 93 -29.20 -4.08 -3.06
C PHE A 93 -28.65 -5.52 -2.97
N ASP A 94 -28.77 -6.32 -4.02
CA ASP A 94 -28.33 -7.71 -4.08
C ASP A 94 -26.83 -7.92 -3.86
N ASP A 95 -26.03 -6.86 -3.99
CA ASP A 95 -24.59 -6.79 -3.68
C ASP A 95 -24.28 -6.63 -2.17
N MET A 96 -25.30 -6.56 -1.31
CA MET A 96 -25.16 -6.31 0.12
C MET A 96 -25.40 -7.58 0.95
N ALA A 97 -24.31 -8.21 1.38
CA ALA A 97 -24.35 -9.37 2.24
C ALA A 97 -23.09 -9.42 3.14
N GLU A 98 -23.04 -10.41 4.03
CA GLU A 98 -21.78 -10.76 4.68
C GLU A 98 -20.69 -11.00 3.63
N GLY A 99 -19.49 -10.48 3.89
CA GLY A 99 -18.36 -10.63 2.97
C GLY A 99 -18.32 -9.59 1.85
N THR A 100 -19.33 -8.73 1.68
CA THR A 100 -19.27 -7.63 0.72
C THR A 100 -18.04 -6.75 0.98
N ALA A 101 -17.27 -6.50 -0.08
CA ALA A 101 -16.02 -5.78 0.02
C ALA A 101 -16.22 -4.33 0.46
N VAL A 102 -15.30 -3.86 1.30
CA VAL A 102 -15.20 -2.46 1.70
C VAL A 102 -13.79 -1.97 1.40
N THR A 103 -13.68 -0.95 0.56
CA THR A 103 -12.41 -0.34 0.18
C THR A 103 -12.25 1.00 0.87
N VAL A 104 -11.09 1.22 1.48
CA VAL A 104 -10.73 2.46 2.16
C VAL A 104 -9.66 3.17 1.35
N TYR A 105 -9.90 4.44 1.06
CA TYR A 105 -8.99 5.31 0.33
C TYR A 105 -8.48 6.44 1.22
N ASP A 106 -7.28 6.91 0.90
CA ASP A 106 -6.71 8.13 1.46
C ASP A 106 -7.27 9.40 0.79
N PRO A 107 -6.90 10.61 1.27
CA PRO A 107 -7.29 11.89 0.66
C PRO A 107 -6.96 12.05 -0.83
N SER A 108 -5.98 11.30 -1.34
CA SER A 108 -5.57 11.29 -2.74
C SER A 108 -6.25 10.19 -3.56
N SER A 109 -7.30 9.55 -3.01
CA SER A 109 -8.03 8.44 -3.63
C SER A 109 -7.18 7.18 -3.87
N LYS A 110 -6.08 7.00 -3.14
CA LYS A 110 -5.30 5.75 -3.17
C LYS A 110 -5.87 4.74 -2.18
N VAL A 111 -5.99 3.48 -2.58
CA VAL A 111 -6.39 2.38 -1.69
C VAL A 111 -5.34 2.18 -0.60
N ILE A 112 -5.79 2.20 0.65
CA ILE A 112 -4.94 2.03 1.84
C ILE A 112 -5.36 0.86 2.73
N ALA A 113 -6.59 0.36 2.56
CA ALA A 113 -7.06 -0.87 3.19
C ALA A 113 -8.24 -1.46 2.42
N VAL A 114 -8.43 -2.77 2.57
CA VAL A 114 -9.61 -3.51 2.11
C VAL A 114 -10.07 -4.38 3.28
N GLY A 115 -11.37 -4.44 3.49
CA GLY A 115 -12.01 -5.35 4.42
C GLY A 115 -13.35 -5.80 3.86
N ASN A 116 -14.20 -6.37 4.71
CA ASN A 116 -15.51 -6.84 4.32
C ASN A 116 -16.55 -6.50 5.38
N LEU A 117 -17.82 -6.49 4.99
CA LEU A 117 -18.95 -6.50 5.91
C LEU A 117 -18.99 -7.83 6.68
N GLY A 118 -19.35 -7.77 7.97
CA GLY A 118 -19.68 -8.95 8.75
C GLY A 118 -21.12 -9.43 8.50
N ALA A 119 -21.54 -10.46 9.24
CA ALA A 119 -22.89 -11.01 9.21
C ALA A 119 -23.97 -9.93 9.36
N GLY A 120 -25.04 -10.03 8.55
CA GLY A 120 -26.17 -9.13 8.64
C GLY A 120 -26.90 -9.28 9.98
N VAL A 121 -27.40 -8.16 10.49
CA VAL A 121 -28.22 -8.10 11.70
C VAL A 121 -29.59 -7.59 11.32
N ASP A 122 -30.55 -8.50 11.42
CA ASP A 122 -31.98 -8.23 11.27
C ASP A 122 -32.54 -7.67 12.59
N ALA A 123 -33.03 -6.43 12.54
CA ALA A 123 -33.69 -5.74 13.65
C ALA A 123 -35.19 -5.48 13.36
N GLY A 124 -35.82 -6.33 12.54
CA GLY A 124 -37.25 -6.28 12.21
C GLY A 124 -37.55 -5.38 11.02
N THR A 125 -37.36 -4.07 11.16
CA THR A 125 -37.63 -3.09 10.07
C THR A 125 -36.37 -2.63 9.35
N THR A 126 -35.20 -3.03 9.83
CA THR A 126 -33.90 -2.65 9.27
C THR A 126 -32.95 -3.83 9.23
N CYS A 127 -32.12 -3.85 8.20
CA CYS A 127 -30.97 -4.72 8.09
C CYS A 127 -29.70 -3.88 8.19
N SER A 128 -28.70 -4.38 8.92
CA SER A 128 -27.43 -3.70 9.10
C SER A 128 -26.26 -4.66 9.11
N TRP A 129 -25.10 -4.21 8.64
CA TRP A 129 -23.88 -5.01 8.63
C TRP A 129 -22.78 -4.30 9.42
N PRO A 130 -22.15 -4.97 10.40
CA PRO A 130 -21.01 -4.43 11.11
C PRO A 130 -19.77 -4.41 10.20
N LEU A 131 -18.92 -3.42 10.40
CA LEU A 131 -17.66 -3.25 9.68
C LEU A 131 -16.52 -3.08 10.68
N THR A 132 -15.43 -3.84 10.50
CA THR A 132 -14.19 -3.63 11.24
C THR A 132 -12.99 -3.88 10.33
N ILE A 133 -12.11 -2.88 10.18
CA ILE A 133 -10.86 -2.97 9.43
C ILE A 133 -9.72 -2.45 10.30
N THR A 134 -8.74 -3.29 10.59
CA THR A 134 -7.58 -2.93 11.43
C THR A 134 -6.38 -2.52 10.59
N GLY A 135 -5.45 -1.75 11.16
CA GLY A 135 -4.19 -1.45 10.49
C GLY A 135 -4.27 -0.35 9.43
N VAL A 136 -5.34 0.45 9.47
CA VAL A 136 -5.53 1.61 8.60
C VAL A 136 -4.58 2.72 9.04
N PRO A 137 -3.81 3.37 8.14
CA PRO A 137 -3.02 4.55 8.49
C PRO A 137 -3.86 5.64 9.15
N ASP A 138 -3.32 6.31 10.17
CA ASP A 138 -3.92 7.48 10.81
C ASP A 138 -3.80 8.70 9.87
N LEU A 139 -4.92 9.16 9.33
CA LEU A 139 -5.02 10.23 8.34
C LEU A 139 -6.17 11.18 8.71
N PRO A 140 -6.16 12.45 8.23
CA PRO A 140 -7.19 13.44 8.59
C PRO A 140 -8.62 13.06 8.18
N PHE A 141 -8.77 12.36 7.05
CA PHE A 141 -10.04 11.81 6.59
C PHE A 141 -9.79 10.62 5.65
N TYR A 142 -10.88 9.90 5.39
CA TYR A 142 -10.91 8.68 4.60
C TYR A 142 -12.04 8.77 3.60
N GLN A 143 -11.94 8.04 2.50
CA GLN A 143 -13.09 7.75 1.66
C GLN A 143 -13.37 6.25 1.76
N ILE A 144 -14.63 5.89 1.98
CA ILE A 144 -15.06 4.50 2.13
C ILE A 144 -16.01 4.18 1.00
N GLU A 145 -15.74 3.08 0.31
CA GLU A 145 -16.62 2.51 -0.71
C GLU A 145 -17.02 1.12 -0.28
N VAL A 146 -18.33 0.87 -0.25
CA VAL A 146 -18.90 -0.45 0.03
C VAL A 146 -19.39 -1.01 -1.29
N SER A 147 -18.95 -2.22 -1.63
CA SER A 147 -19.17 -2.80 -2.97
C SER A 147 -18.67 -1.85 -4.07
N HIS A 148 -19.59 -1.25 -4.81
CA HIS A 148 -19.37 -0.24 -5.85
C HIS A 148 -20.35 0.95 -5.67
N ARG A 149 -20.83 1.18 -4.45
CA ARG A 149 -21.89 2.17 -4.12
C ARG A 149 -21.34 3.58 -3.88
N GLY A 150 -20.28 3.93 -4.61
CA GLY A 150 -19.63 5.22 -4.50
C GLY A 150 -18.89 5.42 -3.18
N LYS A 151 -18.23 6.58 -3.07
CA LYS A 151 -17.35 6.91 -1.95
C LYS A 151 -18.01 7.87 -1.00
N VAL A 152 -17.99 7.52 0.28
CA VAL A 152 -18.40 8.41 1.37
C VAL A 152 -17.16 8.90 2.12
N THR A 153 -17.05 10.22 2.30
CA THR A 153 -15.97 10.82 3.08
C THR A 153 -16.28 10.70 4.58
N VAL A 154 -15.33 10.14 5.34
CA VAL A 154 -15.39 9.98 6.80
C VAL A 154 -14.25 10.74 7.43
N GLN A 155 -14.55 11.58 8.42
CA GLN A 155 -13.52 12.32 9.16
C GLN A 155 -12.79 11.40 10.13
N ARG A 156 -11.53 11.73 10.43
CA ARG A 156 -10.73 10.97 11.39
C ARG A 156 -11.38 10.81 12.76
N ALA A 157 -12.14 11.82 13.20
CA ALA A 157 -12.86 11.79 14.47
C ALA A 157 -13.90 10.66 14.51
N ASP A 158 -14.47 10.29 13.37
CA ASP A 158 -15.60 9.36 13.28
C ASP A 158 -15.18 7.93 12.93
N ILE A 159 -13.90 7.68 12.60
CA ILE A 159 -13.43 6.38 12.08
C ILE A 159 -13.73 5.19 13.00
N GLY A 160 -13.90 5.42 14.31
CA GLY A 160 -14.22 4.38 15.29
C GLY A 160 -15.71 4.12 15.49
N SER A 161 -16.59 4.90 14.87
CA SER A 161 -18.05 4.87 15.10
C SER A 161 -18.84 5.27 13.85
N ILE A 162 -18.44 4.76 12.69
CA ILE A 162 -19.03 5.11 11.40
C ILE A 162 -20.47 4.60 11.32
N ARG A 163 -21.35 5.41 10.74
CA ARG A 163 -22.72 5.02 10.37
C ARG A 163 -22.96 5.42 8.92
N LEU A 164 -23.09 4.44 8.04
CA LEU A 164 -23.41 4.66 6.63
C LEU A 164 -24.83 4.16 6.36
N THR A 165 -25.59 4.92 5.58
CA THR A 165 -26.89 4.48 5.07
C THR A 165 -26.78 4.26 3.57
N LEU A 166 -27.32 3.15 3.07
CA LEU A 166 -27.36 2.89 1.64
C LEU A 166 -28.36 3.82 0.94
N GLY A 167 -28.05 4.21 -0.30
CA GLY A 167 -28.91 4.97 -1.20
C GLY A 167 -29.21 4.21 -2.47
#